data_AF-A0A7S2HC07-F1
#
_entry.id   AF-A0A7S2HC07-F1
#
_cell.length_a   1.000
_cell.length_b   1.000
_cell.length_c   1.000
_cell.angle_alpha   90.00
_cell.angle_beta   90.00
_cell.angle_gamma   90.00
#
_symmetry.space_group_name_H-M   'P 1'
#
loop_
_entity.id
_entity.type
_entity.pdbx_description
1 polymer ?
#
loop_
_entity_poly.entity_id
_entity_poly.type
_entity_poly.pdbx_seq_one_letter_code
_entity_poly.pdbx_strand_id
1 'polypeptide(L)'
;ENKIPALRMLQAGKKRDLSVPGSREDVLEPSVYDLARESARVDALREGAEEEKQEETTSKVDILAPYLVDFVNKDTGIVQLDALQAELVAKKCTQDFRKRLTDRAEIIQRRLEEEQDLLRKRRAQMQRRGDNVEKDERDFEKYQSLAMFRTQILEQRLARHEMQAIDKFQELERMLQEDPRLAAMWQKDPTTQDRVGR
;
A
#
# COMPACT_ATOMS: atom_id res chain seq x y z
N GLU A 1 60.99 -40.90 -65.51
CA GLU A 1 60.81 -39.43 -65.62
C GLU A 1 59.70 -39.15 -66.61
N ASN A 2 58.63 -38.43 -66.24
CA ASN A 2 57.65 -37.90 -67.19
C ASN A 2 56.74 -36.82 -66.56
N LYS A 3 57.04 -35.56 -66.92
CA LYS A 3 56.14 -34.51 -67.47
C LYS A 3 54.91 -33.97 -66.67
N ILE A 4 55.08 -32.72 -66.15
CA ILE A 4 54.23 -31.47 -66.14
C ILE A 4 52.72 -31.54 -65.68
N PRO A 5 51.92 -30.44 -65.48
CA PRO A 5 52.06 -29.06 -64.93
C PRO A 5 50.98 -28.61 -63.89
N ALA A 6 51.22 -27.43 -63.29
CA ALA A 6 50.31 -26.28 -63.00
C ALA A 6 49.07 -26.34 -62.05
N LEU A 7 49.02 -25.26 -61.25
CA LEU A 7 47.91 -24.57 -60.55
C LEU A 7 46.46 -25.04 -60.84
N ARG A 8 45.70 -25.24 -59.75
CA ARG A 8 44.27 -24.91 -59.72
C ARG A 8 43.82 -24.47 -58.32
N MET A 9 43.36 -23.22 -58.24
CA MET A 9 42.57 -22.69 -57.13
C MET A 9 41.30 -23.52 -56.90
N LEU A 10 40.96 -23.78 -55.63
CA LEU A 10 39.66 -24.35 -55.23
C LEU A 10 38.97 -23.45 -54.19
N GLN A 11 38.10 -22.62 -54.76
CA GLN A 11 36.77 -22.15 -54.35
C GLN A 11 36.36 -22.11 -52.86
N ALA A 12 35.88 -20.91 -52.50
CA ALA A 12 35.24 -20.51 -51.26
C ALA A 12 33.97 -21.31 -50.91
N GLY A 13 33.79 -21.54 -49.61
CA GLY A 13 32.70 -22.29 -49.01
C GLY A 13 31.31 -21.71 -49.29
N LYS A 14 30.41 -22.62 -49.68
CA LYS A 14 29.00 -22.38 -49.96
C LYS A 14 28.25 -22.21 -48.63
N LYS A 15 27.77 -20.99 -48.36
CA LYS A 15 26.82 -20.72 -47.26
C LYS A 15 25.53 -21.49 -47.57
N ARG A 16 25.07 -22.29 -46.61
CA ARG A 16 23.76 -22.94 -46.65
C ARG A 16 22.76 -21.98 -46.02
N ASP A 17 21.90 -21.42 -46.86
CA ASP A 17 20.75 -20.64 -46.43
C ASP A 17 19.72 -21.58 -45.80
N LEU A 18 19.39 -21.31 -44.53
CA LEU A 18 18.21 -21.86 -43.86
C LEU A 18 17.22 -20.71 -43.68
N SER A 19 16.49 -20.38 -44.75
CA SER A 19 15.23 -19.65 -44.62
C SER A 19 14.10 -20.65 -44.44
N VAL A 20 13.46 -20.67 -43.27
CA VAL A 20 12.11 -21.22 -43.11
C VAL A 20 11.14 -20.05 -42.98
N PRO A 21 10.08 -19.99 -43.81
CA PRO A 21 9.06 -18.94 -43.78
C PRO A 21 7.92 -19.35 -42.84
N GLY A 22 7.47 -18.44 -41.98
CA GLY A 22 6.30 -18.69 -41.15
C GLY A 22 6.18 -17.70 -39.99
N SER A 23 5.43 -16.64 -40.21
CA SER A 23 4.97 -15.70 -39.19
C SER A 23 4.14 -16.43 -38.14
N ARG A 24 4.72 -16.69 -36.98
CA ARG A 24 4.03 -16.69 -35.69
C ARG A 24 5.00 -16.05 -34.72
N GLU A 25 4.54 -15.03 -34.00
CA GLU A 25 5.27 -14.56 -32.83
C GLU A 25 5.56 -15.80 -31.97
N ASP A 26 6.82 -16.12 -31.72
CA ASP A 26 7.21 -17.10 -30.71
C ASP A 26 6.89 -16.47 -29.34
N VAL A 27 5.59 -16.29 -29.06
CA VAL A 27 5.09 -15.97 -27.74
C VAL A 27 5.22 -17.26 -26.95
N LEU A 28 6.33 -17.37 -26.21
CA LEU A 28 6.46 -18.35 -25.15
C LEU A 28 5.23 -18.20 -24.24
N GLU A 29 4.35 -19.19 -24.26
CA GLU A 29 3.20 -19.19 -23.36
C GLU A 29 3.73 -19.10 -21.93
N PRO A 30 3.26 -18.13 -21.13
CA PRO A 30 3.75 -17.96 -19.78
C PRO A 30 3.57 -19.26 -19.03
N SER A 31 4.64 -19.73 -18.42
CA SER A 31 4.60 -20.96 -17.64
C SER A 31 3.52 -20.82 -16.57
N VAL A 32 2.97 -21.95 -16.10
CA VAL A 32 2.07 -21.96 -14.93
C VAL A 32 2.69 -21.20 -13.75
N TYR A 33 4.03 -21.16 -13.68
CA TYR A 33 4.79 -20.39 -12.70
C TYR A 33 4.85 -18.88 -12.98
N ASP A 34 4.89 -18.47 -14.24
CA ASP A 34 4.83 -17.05 -14.63
C ASP A 34 3.43 -16.50 -14.36
N LEU A 35 2.40 -17.28 -14.67
CA LEU A 35 1.00 -16.98 -14.36
C LEU A 35 0.76 -16.79 -12.86
N ALA A 36 1.31 -17.65 -12.00
CA ALA A 36 1.17 -17.54 -10.55
C ALA A 36 1.94 -16.35 -9.94
N ARG A 37 3.08 -15.99 -10.54
CA ARG A 37 3.84 -14.79 -10.13
C ARG A 37 3.12 -13.52 -10.56
N GLU A 38 2.59 -13.52 -11.78
CA GLU A 38 1.81 -12.41 -12.31
C GLU A 38 0.50 -12.24 -11.52
N SER A 39 -0.18 -13.34 -11.16
CA SER A 39 -1.40 -13.27 -10.34
C SER A 39 -1.13 -12.68 -8.95
N ALA A 40 -0.06 -13.10 -8.27
CA ALA A 40 0.31 -12.53 -6.97
C ALA A 40 0.69 -11.03 -7.06
N ARG A 41 1.27 -10.61 -8.19
CA ARG A 41 1.54 -9.19 -8.47
C ARG A 41 0.25 -8.41 -8.69
N VAL A 42 -0.65 -8.97 -9.50
CA VAL A 42 -1.95 -8.37 -9.82
C VAL A 42 -2.79 -8.25 -8.55
N ASP A 43 -2.81 -9.26 -7.69
CA ASP A 43 -3.53 -9.22 -6.41
C ASP A 43 -2.95 -8.15 -5.46
N ALA A 44 -1.62 -8.06 -5.33
CA ALA A 44 -0.99 -7.04 -4.51
C ALA A 44 -1.21 -5.61 -5.03
N LEU A 45 -1.24 -5.44 -6.36
CA LEU A 45 -1.55 -4.16 -7.03
C LEU A 45 -3.03 -3.79 -6.87
N ARG A 46 -3.92 -4.78 -7.01
CA ARG A 46 -5.36 -4.61 -6.87
C ARG A 46 -5.73 -4.25 -5.43
N GLU A 47 -5.17 -4.91 -4.43
CA GLU A 47 -5.37 -4.54 -3.03
C GLU A 47 -4.89 -3.11 -2.76
N GLY A 48 -3.74 -2.70 -3.32
CA GLY A 48 -3.26 -1.32 -3.19
C GLY A 48 -4.18 -0.29 -3.85
N ALA A 49 -4.72 -0.60 -5.03
CA ALA A 49 -5.65 0.25 -5.76
C ALA A 49 -7.04 0.33 -5.08
N GLU A 50 -7.50 -0.78 -4.49
CA GLU A 50 -8.73 -0.81 -3.69
C GLU A 50 -8.58 0.03 -2.42
N GLU A 51 -7.45 -0.05 -1.72
CA GLU A 51 -7.14 0.80 -0.56
C GLU A 51 -7.14 2.29 -0.92
N GLU A 52 -6.50 2.68 -2.02
CA GLU A 52 -6.45 4.08 -2.48
C GLU A 52 -7.84 4.61 -2.87
N LYS A 53 -8.63 3.81 -3.58
CA LYS A 53 -10.01 4.16 -3.93
C LYS A 53 -10.90 4.29 -2.70
N GLN A 54 -10.72 3.43 -1.71
CA GLN A 54 -11.47 3.49 -0.46
C GLN A 54 -11.11 4.77 0.32
N GLU A 55 -9.83 5.17 0.32
CA GLU A 55 -9.40 6.43 0.91
C GLU A 55 -10.00 7.66 0.21
N GLU A 56 -10.00 7.70 -1.12
CA GLU A 56 -10.64 8.79 -1.88
C GLU A 56 -12.14 8.92 -1.63
N THR A 57 -12.82 7.80 -1.33
CA THR A 57 -14.23 7.86 -0.94
C THR A 57 -14.41 8.42 0.46
N THR A 58 -13.51 8.10 1.40
CA THR A 58 -13.58 8.62 2.77
C THR A 58 -13.31 10.12 2.87
N SER A 59 -12.49 10.69 1.99
CA SER A 59 -12.21 12.13 1.98
C SER A 59 -13.38 12.99 1.49
N LYS A 60 -14.32 12.41 0.71
CA LYS A 60 -15.53 13.10 0.23
C LYS A 60 -16.68 13.07 1.24
N VAL A 61 -16.58 12.25 2.28
CA VAL A 61 -17.61 12.13 3.32
C VAL A 61 -17.37 13.17 4.40
N ASP A 62 -18.41 13.91 4.79
CA ASP A 62 -18.34 14.86 5.90
C ASP A 62 -17.93 14.12 7.19
N ILE A 63 -16.68 14.35 7.60
CA ILE A 63 -16.07 13.70 8.77
C ILE A 63 -16.78 14.13 10.06
N LEU A 64 -17.35 15.34 10.09
CA LEU A 64 -17.94 15.93 11.28
C LEU A 64 -19.39 15.50 11.49
N ALA A 65 -20.11 15.17 10.42
CA ALA A 65 -21.54 14.83 10.46
C ALA A 65 -21.93 13.81 11.55
N PRO A 66 -21.20 12.69 11.75
CA PRO A 66 -21.52 11.70 12.80
C PRO A 66 -21.46 12.26 14.23
N TYR A 67 -20.66 13.30 14.47
CA TYR A 67 -20.48 13.91 15.77
C TYR A 67 -21.50 15.02 16.06
N LEU A 68 -22.18 15.51 15.02
CA LEU A 68 -23.11 16.63 15.10
C LEU A 68 -24.58 16.22 15.17
N VAL A 69 -24.90 14.93 14.95
CA VAL A 69 -26.28 14.41 14.88
C VAL A 69 -27.13 14.84 16.08
N ASP A 70 -26.56 14.80 17.28
CA ASP A 70 -27.27 15.12 18.53
C ASP A 70 -27.48 16.64 18.76
N PHE A 71 -26.79 17.48 17.98
CA PHE A 71 -26.79 18.94 18.12
C PHE A 71 -27.54 19.66 16.99
N VAL A 72 -28.17 18.90 16.09
CA VAL A 72 -29.02 19.45 15.03
C VAL A 72 -30.37 19.83 15.64
N ASN A 73 -30.72 21.11 15.55
CA ASN A 73 -32.00 21.60 16.02
C ASN A 73 -33.12 21.11 15.08
N LYS A 74 -34.12 20.40 15.60
CA LYS A 74 -35.12 19.68 14.80
C LYS A 74 -36.01 20.60 13.96
N ASP A 75 -36.20 21.83 14.42
CA ASP A 75 -37.10 22.79 13.78
C ASP A 75 -36.41 23.62 12.70
N THR A 76 -35.12 23.89 12.85
CA THR A 76 -34.34 24.76 11.92
C THR A 76 -33.34 23.99 11.07
N GLY A 77 -32.98 22.75 11.45
CA GLY A 77 -31.94 21.97 10.79
C GLY A 77 -30.52 22.52 10.99
N ILE A 78 -30.36 23.53 11.85
CA ILE A 78 -29.07 24.20 12.11
C ILE A 78 -28.40 23.55 13.32
N VAL A 79 -27.09 23.37 13.24
CA VAL A 79 -26.26 22.91 14.35
C VAL A 79 -26.12 24.03 15.37
N GLN A 80 -26.51 23.76 16.62
CA GLN A 80 -26.34 24.68 17.74
C GLN A 80 -25.47 24.02 18.81
N LEU A 81 -24.28 24.57 18.99
CA LEU A 81 -23.28 24.08 19.94
C LEU A 81 -22.91 25.20 20.91
N ASP A 82 -22.82 24.84 22.18
CA ASP A 82 -22.12 25.65 23.19
C ASP A 82 -20.59 25.53 23.01
N ALA A 83 -19.82 26.47 23.57
CA ALA A 83 -18.36 26.50 23.45
C ALA A 83 -17.73 25.18 23.95
N LEU A 84 -18.19 24.66 25.09
CA LEU A 84 -17.72 23.39 25.65
C LEU A 84 -18.10 22.18 24.77
N GLN A 85 -19.29 22.21 24.16
CA GLN A 85 -19.75 21.15 23.28
C GLN A 85 -18.97 21.11 21.97
N ALA A 86 -18.68 22.28 21.38
CA ALA A 86 -17.85 22.39 20.20
C ALA A 86 -16.42 21.87 20.45
N GLU A 87 -15.83 22.22 21.61
CA GLU A 87 -14.52 21.69 22.01
C GLU A 87 -14.54 20.17 22.19
N LEU A 88 -15.59 19.62 22.82
CA LEU A 88 -15.74 18.18 23.01
C LEU A 88 -15.88 17.43 21.68
N VAL A 89 -16.67 17.96 20.74
CA VAL A 89 -16.84 17.40 19.40
C VAL A 89 -15.51 17.39 18.66
N ALA A 90 -14.78 18.51 18.65
CA ALA A 90 -13.47 18.62 18.01
C ALA A 90 -12.49 17.59 18.60
N LYS A 91 -12.38 17.51 19.94
CA LYS A 91 -11.52 16.53 20.62
C LYS A 91 -11.86 15.09 20.25
N LYS A 92 -13.15 14.74 20.25
CA LYS A 92 -13.61 13.38 19.91
C LYS A 92 -13.29 13.03 18.46
N CYS A 93 -13.55 13.95 17.53
CA CYS A 93 -13.22 13.77 16.11
C CYS A 93 -11.70 13.56 15.92
N THR A 94 -10.87 14.39 16.54
CA THR A 94 -9.40 14.27 16.48
C THR A 94 -8.90 12.95 17.08
N GLN A 95 -9.45 12.54 18.22
CA GLN A 95 -9.07 11.29 18.87
C GLN A 95 -9.44 10.07 18.02
N ASP A 96 -10.65 10.02 17.47
CA ASP A 96 -11.09 8.94 16.60
C ASP A 96 -10.28 8.88 15.30
N PHE A 97 -9.92 10.04 14.74
CA PHE A 97 -9.06 10.10 13.57
C PHE A 97 -7.65 9.58 13.86
N ARG A 98 -7.04 10.02 14.97
CA ARG A 98 -5.74 9.51 15.43
C ARG A 98 -5.79 8.00 15.63
N LYS A 99 -6.84 7.48 16.29
CA LYS A 99 -7.02 6.05 16.48
C LYS A 99 -7.09 5.31 15.14
N ARG A 100 -7.85 5.81 14.16
CA ARG A 100 -7.92 5.20 12.82
C ARG A 100 -6.56 5.14 12.12
N LEU A 101 -5.75 6.20 12.21
CA LEU A 101 -4.39 6.21 11.67
C LEU A 101 -3.49 5.18 12.38
N THR A 102 -3.56 5.11 13.72
CA THR A 102 -2.79 4.14 14.50
C THR A 102 -3.21 2.70 14.18
N ASP A 103 -4.51 2.40 14.23
CA ASP A 103 -5.06 1.06 13.92
C ASP A 103 -4.62 0.60 12.52
N ARG A 104 -4.57 1.52 11.55
CA ARG A 104 -4.10 1.19 10.20
C ARG A 104 -2.61 0.86 10.15
N ALA A 105 -1.77 1.63 10.83
CA ALA A 105 -0.34 1.34 10.94
C ALA A 105 -0.11 -0.02 11.62
N GLU A 106 -0.85 -0.33 12.69
CA GLU A 106 -0.78 -1.61 13.40
C GLU A 106 -1.16 -2.80 12.50
N ILE A 107 -2.15 -2.65 11.62
CA ILE A 107 -2.51 -3.70 10.64
C ILE A 107 -1.35 -3.98 9.69
N ILE A 108 -0.69 -2.94 9.18
CA ILE A 108 0.47 -3.09 8.26
C ILE A 108 1.65 -3.73 9.01
N GLN A 109 1.95 -3.25 10.21
CA GLN A 109 3.01 -3.80 11.06
C GLN A 109 2.76 -5.28 11.39
N ARG A 110 1.54 -5.65 11.78
CA ARG A 110 1.19 -7.05 12.05
C ARG A 110 1.41 -7.94 10.82
N ARG A 111 0.98 -7.49 9.64
CA ARG A 111 1.23 -8.24 8.38
C ARG A 111 2.72 -8.37 8.07
N LEU A 112 3.51 -7.33 8.34
CA LEU A 112 4.96 -7.36 8.17
C LEU A 112 5.62 -8.37 9.11
N GLU A 113 5.23 -8.37 10.38
CA GLU A 113 5.68 -9.33 11.39
C GLU A 113 5.29 -10.77 11.03
N GLU A 114 4.05 -10.98 10.57
CA GLU A 114 3.54 -12.29 10.11
C GLU A 114 4.38 -12.84 8.94
N GLU A 115 4.66 -12.02 7.92
CA GLU A 115 5.51 -12.44 6.78
C GLU A 115 6.96 -12.75 7.22
N GLN A 116 7.54 -11.92 8.11
CA GLN A 116 8.86 -12.17 8.68
C GLN A 116 8.90 -13.46 9.52
N ASP A 117 7.86 -13.71 10.31
CA ASP A 117 7.70 -14.93 11.13
C ASP A 117 7.58 -16.19 10.28
N LEU A 118 6.78 -16.13 9.20
CA LEU A 118 6.63 -17.24 8.27
C LEU A 118 7.98 -17.57 7.61
N LEU A 119 8.72 -16.55 7.18
CA LEU A 119 10.06 -16.74 6.60
C LEU A 119 11.04 -17.32 7.63
N ARG A 120 11.03 -16.83 8.87
CA ARG A 120 11.85 -17.37 9.97
C ARG A 120 11.52 -18.84 10.26
N LYS A 121 10.23 -19.18 10.38
CA LYS A 121 9.76 -20.57 10.61
C LYS A 121 10.17 -21.48 9.46
N ARG A 122 10.04 -21.03 8.21
CA ARG A 122 10.42 -21.79 7.02
C ARG A 122 11.93 -22.03 6.96
N ARG A 123 12.75 -21.01 7.25
CA ARG A 123 14.21 -21.14 7.38
C ARG A 123 14.60 -22.16 8.45
N ALA A 124 14.01 -22.07 9.64
CA ALA A 124 14.27 -23.01 10.72
C ALA A 124 13.85 -24.45 10.36
N GLN A 125 12.75 -24.62 9.62
CA GLN A 125 12.32 -25.93 9.13
C GLN A 125 13.31 -26.52 8.13
N MET A 126 13.82 -25.72 7.19
CA MET A 126 14.85 -26.15 6.23
C MET A 126 16.14 -26.57 6.94
N GLN A 127 16.63 -25.73 7.87
CA GLN A 127 17.85 -26.02 8.62
C GLN A 127 17.78 -27.33 9.42
N ARG A 128 16.58 -27.72 9.88
CA ARG A 128 16.36 -29.00 10.60
C ARG A 128 16.28 -30.22 9.69
N ARG A 129 15.98 -30.05 8.40
CA ARG A 129 15.77 -31.18 7.45
C ARG A 129 17.07 -31.76 6.87
N GLY A 130 18.22 -31.09 7.03
CA GLY A 130 19.52 -31.56 6.53
C GLY A 130 19.61 -31.61 4.99
N ASP A 131 20.70 -32.19 4.46
CA ASP A 131 21.11 -32.28 3.03
C ASP A 131 20.13 -33.00 2.06
N ASN A 132 18.85 -33.12 2.41
CA ASN A 132 17.87 -33.75 1.53
C ASN A 132 17.30 -32.76 0.50
N VAL A 133 17.81 -32.96 -0.72
CA VAL A 133 17.24 -32.68 -2.06
C VAL A 133 17.28 -31.21 -2.51
N GLU A 134 18.20 -30.92 -3.43
CA GLU A 134 18.36 -29.71 -4.28
C GLU A 134 17.04 -29.10 -4.85
N LYS A 135 15.95 -29.86 -4.88
CA LYS A 135 14.60 -29.39 -5.24
C LYS A 135 13.96 -28.57 -4.10
N ASP A 136 14.10 -28.99 -2.85
CA ASP A 136 13.60 -28.26 -1.67
C ASP A 136 14.36 -26.94 -1.47
N GLU A 137 15.65 -26.88 -1.84
CA GLU A 137 16.43 -25.64 -1.86
C GLU A 137 15.90 -24.64 -2.90
N ARG A 138 15.72 -25.07 -4.16
CA ARG A 138 15.18 -24.19 -5.22
C ARG A 138 13.79 -23.66 -4.88
N ASP A 139 12.93 -24.49 -4.28
CA ASP A 139 11.59 -24.05 -3.88
C ASP A 139 11.64 -23.13 -2.64
N PHE A 140 12.60 -23.33 -1.74
CA PHE A 140 12.85 -22.43 -0.64
C PHE A 140 13.39 -21.06 -1.10
N GLU A 141 14.33 -21.02 -2.05
CA GLU A 141 14.83 -19.77 -2.66
C GLU A 141 13.71 -18.97 -3.32
N LYS A 142 12.82 -19.64 -4.06
CA LYS A 142 11.63 -19.00 -4.64
C LYS A 142 10.75 -18.40 -3.54
N TYR A 143 10.44 -19.18 -2.51
CA TYR A 143 9.64 -18.71 -1.38
C TYR A 143 10.29 -17.51 -0.69
N GLN A 144 11.60 -17.57 -0.43
CA GLN A 144 12.36 -16.47 0.15
C GLN A 144 12.30 -15.22 -0.73
N SER A 145 12.48 -15.34 -2.04
CA SER A 145 12.41 -14.20 -2.96
C SER A 145 11.04 -13.52 -2.92
N LEU A 146 9.96 -14.31 -2.85
CA LEU A 146 8.59 -13.80 -2.75
C LEU A 146 8.32 -13.16 -1.38
N ALA A 147 8.75 -13.80 -0.29
CA ALA A 147 8.60 -13.26 1.06
C ALA A 147 9.33 -11.91 1.21
N MET A 148 10.58 -11.83 0.72
CA MET A 148 11.35 -10.57 0.72
C MET A 148 10.65 -9.47 -0.10
N PHE A 149 10.06 -9.81 -1.24
CA PHE A 149 9.31 -8.86 -2.05
C PHE A 149 8.06 -8.35 -1.30
N ARG A 150 7.32 -9.24 -0.63
CA ARG A 150 6.18 -8.85 0.22
C ARG A 150 6.60 -7.96 1.40
N THR A 151 7.68 -8.31 2.08
CA THR A 151 8.28 -7.48 3.14
C THR A 151 8.57 -6.07 2.63
N GLN A 152 9.22 -5.94 1.47
CA GLN A 152 9.52 -4.62 0.88
C GLN A 152 8.25 -3.82 0.55
N ILE A 153 7.21 -4.46 0.03
CA ILE A 153 5.93 -3.78 -0.22
C ILE A 153 5.32 -3.28 1.09
N LEU A 154 5.30 -4.11 2.13
CA LEU A 154 4.74 -3.74 3.43
C LEU A 154 5.54 -2.61 4.10
N GLU A 155 6.86 -2.62 4.01
CA GLU A 155 7.72 -1.52 4.47
C GLU A 155 7.44 -0.23 3.71
N GLN A 156 7.31 -0.28 2.38
CA GLN A 156 6.96 0.89 1.58
C GLN A 156 5.56 1.41 1.92
N ARG A 157 4.58 0.52 2.13
CA ARG A 157 3.22 0.91 2.55
C ARG A 157 3.24 1.57 3.93
N LEU A 158 4.00 1.03 4.88
CA LEU A 158 4.14 1.61 6.22
C LEU A 158 4.76 3.02 6.13
N ALA A 159 5.88 3.18 5.42
CA ALA A 159 6.54 4.47 5.26
C ALA A 159 5.65 5.51 4.57
N ARG A 160 4.90 5.11 3.53
CA ARG A 160 3.92 5.97 2.87
C ARG A 160 2.80 6.37 3.83
N HIS A 161 2.29 5.44 4.61
CA HIS A 161 1.25 5.70 5.59
C HIS A 161 1.73 6.68 6.67
N GLU A 162 2.95 6.53 7.19
CA GLU A 162 3.53 7.47 8.17
C GLU A 162 3.62 8.89 7.63
N MET A 163 4.10 9.06 6.40
CA MET A 163 4.18 10.37 5.74
C MET A 163 2.78 10.97 5.53
N GLN A 164 1.86 10.21 4.93
CA GLN A 164 0.50 10.68 4.67
C GLN A 164 -0.32 10.93 5.93
N ALA A 165 -0.08 10.17 7.01
CA ALA A 165 -0.78 10.32 8.28
C ALA A 165 -0.53 11.70 8.89
N ILE A 166 0.70 12.23 8.76
CA ILE A 166 1.06 13.57 9.21
C ILE A 166 0.25 14.62 8.43
N ASP A 167 0.30 14.56 7.09
CA ASP A 167 -0.40 15.51 6.22
C ASP A 167 -1.92 15.49 6.46
N LYS A 168 -2.50 14.29 6.55
CA LYS A 168 -3.92 14.07 6.83
C LYS A 168 -4.35 14.59 8.20
N PHE A 169 -3.49 14.46 9.21
CA PHE A 169 -3.78 14.96 10.55
C PHE A 169 -3.77 16.50 10.58
N GLN A 170 -2.79 17.12 9.91
CA GLN A 170 -2.73 18.58 9.77
C GLN A 170 -3.93 19.13 8.99
N GLU A 171 -4.35 18.45 7.93
CA GLU A 171 -5.53 18.82 7.17
C GLU A 171 -6.80 18.76 8.02
N LEU A 172 -6.95 17.72 8.86
CA LEU A 172 -8.06 17.63 9.81
C LEU A 172 -8.04 18.79 10.80
N GLU A 173 -6.90 19.11 11.41
CA GLU A 173 -6.78 20.22 12.37
C GLU A 173 -7.17 21.56 11.72
N ARG A 174 -6.70 21.82 10.50
CA ARG A 174 -7.09 23.01 9.73
C ARG A 174 -8.59 23.02 9.46
N MET A 175 -9.15 21.90 8.99
CA MET A 175 -10.58 21.77 8.73
C MET A 175 -11.41 22.06 10.00
N LEU A 176 -11.02 21.53 11.15
CA LEU A 176 -11.72 21.77 12.42
C LEU A 176 -11.63 23.23 12.89
N GLN A 177 -10.53 23.91 12.59
CA GLN A 177 -10.34 25.33 12.92
C GLN A 177 -11.17 26.26 12.02
N GLU A 178 -11.33 25.90 10.75
CA GLU A 178 -12.05 26.69 9.74
C GLU A 178 -13.56 26.37 9.68
N ASP A 179 -14.01 25.22 10.21
CA ASP A 179 -15.41 24.80 10.10
C ASP A 179 -16.34 25.74 10.91
N PRO A 180 -17.30 26.41 10.25
CA PRO A 180 -18.20 27.36 10.91
C PRO A 180 -19.10 26.72 11.97
N ARG A 181 -19.35 25.40 11.88
CA ARG A 181 -20.17 24.66 12.85
C ARG A 181 -19.47 24.57 14.21
N LEU A 182 -18.14 24.67 14.25
CA LEU A 182 -17.34 24.62 15.48
C LEU A 182 -16.91 26.01 15.97
N ALA A 183 -17.32 27.09 15.29
CA ALA A 183 -16.90 28.46 15.60
C ALA A 183 -17.19 28.88 17.06
N ALA A 184 -18.20 28.28 17.71
CA ALA A 184 -18.53 28.51 19.11
C ALA A 184 -17.34 28.25 20.06
N MET A 185 -16.41 27.35 19.70
CA MET A 185 -15.19 27.07 20.47
C MET A 185 -14.28 28.31 20.63
N TRP A 186 -14.32 29.23 19.67
CA TRP A 186 -13.50 30.44 19.65
C TRP A 186 -14.23 31.68 20.15
N GLN A 187 -15.55 31.57 20.39
CA GLN A 187 -16.34 32.66 20.93
C GLN A 187 -16.12 32.70 22.45
N LYS A 188 -15.58 33.83 22.91
CA LYS A 188 -15.31 34.05 24.33
C LYS A 188 -16.65 34.22 25.05
N ASP A 189 -16.98 33.31 25.95
CA ASP A 189 -18.16 33.48 26.81
C ASP A 189 -18.10 34.83 27.55
N PRO A 190 -19.11 35.71 27.40
CA PRO A 190 -19.15 36.99 28.11
C PRO A 190 -19.26 36.82 29.62
N THR A 191 -19.63 35.63 30.11
CA THR A 191 -19.96 35.33 31.51
C THR A 191 -18.76 35.24 32.46
N THR A 192 -17.52 35.24 31.96
CA THR A 192 -16.33 35.14 32.83
C THR A 192 -15.81 36.52 33.30
N GLN A 193 -16.22 37.63 32.67
CA GLN A 193 -15.74 38.97 33.06
C GLN A 193 -16.50 39.59 34.25
N ASP A 194 -17.72 39.15 34.57
CA ASP A 194 -18.57 39.80 35.58
C ASP A 194 -18.47 39.23 37.01
N ARG A 195 -17.69 38.17 37.25
CA ARG A 195 -17.58 37.53 38.58
C ARG A 195 -16.40 37.99 39.44
N VAL A 196 -15.53 38.88 38.94
CA VAL A 196 -14.35 39.38 39.68
C VAL A 196 -14.59 40.77 40.29
N GLY A 197 -15.80 41.33 40.15
CA GLY A 197 -16.14 42.66 40.64
C GLY A 197 -17.38 42.69 41.53
N ARG A 198 -17.37 42.00 42.67
CA ARG A 198 -18.22 42.30 43.84
C ARG A 198 -17.53 41.90 45.14
#